data_AF-A0A0D2M7B8-F1
#
_entry.id   AF-A0A0D2M7B8-F1
#
_cell.length_a   1.000
_cell.length_b   1.000
_cell.length_c   1.000
_cell.angle_alpha   90.00
_cell.angle_beta   90.00
_cell.angle_gamma   90.00
#
_symmetry.space_group_name_H-M   'P 1'
#
loop_
_entity.id
_entity.type
_entity.pdbx_description
1 polymer ?
#
loop_
_entity_poly.entity_id
_entity_poly.type
_entity_poly.pdbx_seq_one_letter_code
_entity_poly.pdbx_strand_id
1 'polypeptide(L)'
;MEPHLLLLIFLPIIGFSAAVSQEPHQLRKSWGQIMVLAWPGVVIQFLLIALCGKYFFPYNWSWPESFLFGAMLSATDPVAVVAVLQEPALLPAAPR
;
A
#
# COMPACT_ATOMS: atom_id res chain seq x y z
N MET A 1 -24.89 -5.38 7.92
CA MET A 1 -24.02 -4.49 7.13
C MET A 1 -22.98 -5.37 6.48
N GLU A 2 -23.11 -5.65 5.19
CA GLU A 2 -22.13 -6.48 4.47
C GLU A 2 -20.78 -5.72 4.37
N PRO A 3 -19.64 -6.30 4.82
CA PRO A 3 -18.34 -5.62 4.83
C PRO A 3 -17.92 -5.07 3.47
N HIS A 4 -18.38 -5.70 2.39
CA HIS A 4 -18.10 -5.29 1.02
C HIS A 4 -18.70 -3.92 0.67
N LEU A 5 -19.88 -3.58 1.20
CA LEU A 5 -20.50 -2.26 0.98
C LEU A 5 -19.73 -1.16 1.70
N LEU A 6 -19.19 -1.49 2.87
CA LEU A 6 -18.38 -0.57 3.67
C LEU A 6 -17.06 -0.24 2.95
N LEU A 7 -16.41 -1.25 2.38
CA LEU A 7 -15.18 -1.08 1.59
C LEU A 7 -15.44 -0.32 0.28
N LEU A 8 -16.55 -0.60 -0.41
CA LEU A 8 -16.94 0.09 -1.64
C LEU A 8 -17.27 1.57 -1.44
N ILE A 9 -17.83 1.93 -0.27
CA ILE A 9 -18.13 3.33 0.08
C ILE A 9 -16.86 4.05 0.55
N PHE A 10 -16.06 3.43 1.42
CA PHE A 10 -14.89 4.11 1.99
C PHE A 10 -13.71 4.22 1.02
N LEU A 11 -13.47 3.24 0.16
CA LEU A 11 -12.33 3.26 -0.77
C LEU A 11 -12.31 4.50 -1.70
N PRO A 12 -13.40 4.87 -2.41
CA PRO A 12 -13.43 6.07 -3.23
C PRO A 12 -13.37 7.36 -2.39
N ILE A 13 -14.00 7.38 -1.20
CA ILE A 13 -13.99 8.55 -0.31
C ILE A 13 -12.56 8.83 0.16
N ILE A 14 -11.84 7.80 0.64
CA ILE A 14 -10.50 7.97 1.17
C ILE A 14 -9.50 8.28 0.04
N GLY A 15 -9.64 7.64 -1.13
CA GLY A 15 -8.81 7.96 -2.30
C GLY A 15 -8.95 9.41 -2.76
N PHE A 16 -10.16 9.95 -2.78
CA PHE A 16 -10.42 11.34 -3.14
C PHE A 16 -9.85 12.32 -2.09
N SER A 17 -10.07 12.04 -0.80
CA SER A 17 -9.54 12.86 0.29
C SER A 17 -8.01 12.93 0.24
N ALA A 18 -7.34 11.80 0.01
CA ALA A 18 -5.89 11.76 -0.17
C ALA A 18 -5.44 12.58 -1.40
N ALA A 19 -6.13 12.45 -2.54
CA ALA A 19 -5.79 13.18 -3.77
C ALA A 19 -5.93 14.71 -3.64
N VAL A 20 -6.98 15.20 -2.96
CA VAL A 20 -7.21 16.65 -2.76
C VAL A 20 -6.13 17.29 -1.88
N SER A 21 -5.54 16.53 -0.96
CA SER A 21 -4.44 17.00 -0.10
C SER A 21 -3.11 17.19 -0.84
N GLN A 22 -2.97 16.63 -2.06
CA GLN A 22 -1.72 16.61 -2.79
C GLN A 22 -1.64 17.73 -3.84
N GLU A 23 -0.53 18.47 -3.85
CA GLU A 23 -0.30 19.48 -4.87
C GLU A 23 0.06 18.84 -6.23
N PRO A 24 -0.69 19.13 -7.30
CA PRO A 24 -0.48 18.50 -8.61
C PRO A 24 0.88 18.87 -9.23
N HIS A 25 1.46 20.02 -8.87
CA HIS A 25 2.79 20.43 -9.33
C HIS A 25 3.89 19.53 -8.76
N GLN A 26 3.82 19.21 -7.45
CA GLN A 26 4.77 18.32 -6.79
C GLN A 26 4.61 16.88 -7.29
N LEU A 27 3.37 16.43 -7.50
CA LEU A 27 3.08 15.12 -8.09
C LEU A 27 3.72 14.95 -9.47
N ARG A 28 3.63 15.98 -10.32
CA ARG A 28 4.23 15.93 -11.67
C ARG A 28 5.76 15.92 -11.63
N LYS A 29 6.38 16.58 -10.65
CA LYS A 29 7.84 16.60 -10.49
C LYS A 29 8.39 15.24 -10.08
N SER A 30 7.67 14.50 -9.23
CA SER A 30 8.10 13.19 -8.70
C SER A 30 7.53 12.00 -9.46
N TRP A 31 6.79 12.23 -10.55
CA TRP A 31 6.05 11.20 -11.28
C TRP A 31 6.92 10.03 -11.76
N GLY A 32 8.15 10.32 -12.21
CA GLY A 32 9.11 9.29 -12.63
C GLY A 32 9.51 8.36 -11.48
N GLN A 33 9.77 8.92 -10.30
CA GLN A 33 10.15 8.13 -9.12
C GLN A 33 8.95 7.30 -8.60
N ILE A 34 7.74 7.85 -8.68
CA ILE A 34 6.51 7.14 -8.35
C ILE A 34 6.32 5.93 -9.27
N MET A 35 6.52 6.10 -10.59
CA MET A 35 6.38 4.99 -11.54
C MET A 35 7.43 3.90 -11.34
N VAL A 36 8.67 4.29 -11.02
CA VAL A 36 9.72 3.32 -10.67
C VAL A 36 9.41 2.60 -9.35
N LEU A 37 8.80 3.25 -8.37
CA LEU A 37 8.43 2.54 -7.14
C LEU A 37 7.22 1.62 -7.36
N ALA A 38 6.22 2.09 -8.10
CA ALA A 38 4.96 1.38 -8.35
C ALA A 38 5.13 0.17 -9.26
N TRP A 39 6.07 0.19 -10.22
CA TRP A 39 6.27 -0.91 -11.15
C TRP A 39 7.38 -1.86 -10.71
N PRO A 40 8.68 -1.54 -10.86
CA PRO A 40 9.72 -2.49 -10.47
C PRO A 40 9.78 -2.73 -8.96
N GLY A 41 9.46 -1.74 -8.12
CA GLY A 41 9.42 -1.95 -6.66
C GLY A 41 8.41 -3.02 -6.24
N VAL A 42 7.17 -2.91 -6.76
CA VAL A 42 6.09 -3.86 -6.47
C VAL A 42 6.40 -5.26 -7.03
N VAL A 43 6.94 -5.36 -8.25
CA VAL A 43 7.32 -6.66 -8.84
C VAL A 43 8.41 -7.35 -8.03
N ILE A 44 9.43 -6.61 -7.58
CA ILE A 44 10.50 -7.17 -6.74
C ILE A 44 9.93 -7.64 -5.40
N GLN A 45 9.06 -6.85 -4.76
CA GLN A 45 8.42 -7.21 -3.50
C GLN A 45 7.54 -8.46 -3.65
N PHE A 46 6.70 -8.50 -4.68
CA PHE A 46 5.89 -9.65 -5.03
C PHE A 46 6.72 -10.94 -5.16
N LEU A 47 7.81 -10.90 -5.93
CA LEU A 47 8.67 -12.06 -6.15
C LEU A 47 9.40 -12.48 -4.87
N LEU A 48 9.88 -11.52 -4.08
CA LEU A 48 10.52 -11.79 -2.79
C LEU A 48 9.56 -12.50 -1.83
N ILE A 49 8.33 -12.01 -1.71
CA ILE A 49 7.33 -12.61 -0.82
C ILE A 49 6.92 -14.00 -1.34
N ALA A 50 6.74 -14.17 -2.65
CA ALA A 50 6.42 -15.47 -3.24
C ALA A 50 7.54 -16.51 -3.02
N LEU A 51 8.80 -16.12 -3.17
CA LEU A 51 9.96 -16.98 -2.91
C LEU A 51 10.07 -17.30 -1.41
N CYS A 52 9.94 -16.31 -0.53
CA CYS A 52 9.89 -16.54 0.91
C CYS A 52 8.74 -17.48 1.29
N GLY A 53 7.55 -17.32 0.68
CA GLY A 53 6.41 -18.22 0.82
C GLY A 53 6.78 -19.68 0.56
N LYS A 54 7.51 -19.93 -0.53
CA LYS A 54 7.94 -21.28 -0.92
C LYS A 54 9.04 -21.88 -0.03
N TYR A 55 9.98 -21.08 0.47
CA TYR A 55 11.15 -21.57 1.20
C TYR A 55 10.99 -21.55 2.73
N PHE A 56 10.20 -20.63 3.29
CA PHE A 56 10.03 -20.50 4.74
C PHE A 56 8.81 -21.25 5.27
N PHE A 57 7.75 -21.41 4.49
CA PHE A 57 6.57 -22.12 4.96
C PHE A 57 6.74 -23.64 4.75
N PRO A 58 6.58 -24.47 5.80
CA PRO A 58 6.65 -25.93 5.71
C PRO A 58 5.39 -26.55 5.09
N TYR A 59 4.52 -25.73 4.48
CA TYR A 59 3.42 -26.19 3.66
C TYR A 59 4.00 -26.39 2.26
N ASN A 60 3.89 -27.58 1.67
CA ASN A 60 4.38 -27.89 0.31
C ASN A 60 3.60 -27.09 -0.76
N TRP A 61 3.65 -25.77 -0.73
CA TRP A 61 2.92 -24.89 -1.61
C TRP A 61 3.47 -25.00 -3.03
N SER A 62 2.53 -25.13 -3.95
CA SER A 62 2.80 -25.08 -5.38
C SER A 62 3.22 -23.65 -5.79
N TRP A 63 3.90 -23.52 -6.94
CA TRP A 63 4.28 -22.20 -7.47
C TRP A 63 3.09 -21.24 -7.59
N PRO A 64 1.90 -21.65 -8.08
CA PRO A 64 0.72 -20.77 -8.15
C PRO A 64 0.26 -20.25 -6.79
N GLU A 65 0.25 -21.08 -5.75
CA GLU A 65 -0.16 -20.67 -4.39
C GLU A 65 0.81 -19.65 -3.79
N SER A 66 2.12 -19.87 -3.98
CA SER A 66 3.16 -18.95 -3.51
C SER A 66 3.09 -17.60 -4.23
N PHE A 67 2.82 -17.60 -5.54
CA PHE A 67 2.59 -16.36 -6.29
C PHE A 67 1.30 -15.67 -5.87
N LEU A 68 0.21 -16.40 -5.66
CA LEU A 68 -1.05 -15.82 -5.20
C LEU A 68 -0.89 -15.14 -3.83
N PHE A 69 -0.16 -15.78 -2.91
CA PHE A 69 0.19 -15.21 -1.61
C PHE A 69 1.05 -13.94 -1.76
N GLY A 70 2.07 -13.97 -2.62
CA GLY A 70 2.86 -12.80 -2.97
C GLY A 70 2.03 -11.65 -3.53
N ALA A 71 1.06 -11.93 -4.40
CA ALA A 71 0.19 -10.91 -5.00
C ALA A 71 -0.69 -10.23 -3.96
N MET A 72 -1.30 -11.02 -3.07
CA MET A 72 -2.15 -10.50 -2.00
C MET A 72 -1.38 -9.57 -1.06
N LEU A 73 -0.15 -9.93 -0.69
CA LEU A 73 0.67 -9.14 0.22
C LEU A 73 1.38 -7.95 -0.44
N SER A 74 1.55 -7.97 -1.75
CA SER A 74 2.18 -6.88 -2.48
C SER A 74 1.26 -5.69 -2.74
N ALA A 75 -0.05 -5.83 -2.50
CA ALA A 75 -1.00 -4.72 -2.56
C ALA A 75 -0.72 -3.73 -1.41
N THR A 76 0.09 -2.71 -1.69
CA THR A 76 0.45 -1.65 -0.72
C THR A 76 -0.51 -0.48 -0.82
N ASP A 77 -1.15 -0.11 0.29
CA ASP A 77 -2.07 1.03 0.35
C ASP A 77 -1.34 2.33 0.78
N PRO A 78 -1.12 3.31 -0.11
CA PRO A 78 -0.50 4.58 0.25
C PRO A 78 -1.35 5.38 1.25
N VAL A 79 -2.66 5.16 1.24
CA VAL A 79 -3.63 5.77 2.14
C VAL A 79 -3.34 5.46 3.61
N ALA A 80 -3.04 4.20 3.94
CA ALA A 80 -2.75 3.79 5.31
C ALA A 80 -1.49 4.51 5.83
N VAL A 81 -0.48 4.66 4.96
CA VAL A 81 0.76 5.38 5.29
C VAL A 81 0.50 6.87 5.51
N VAL A 82 -0.34 7.51 4.70
CA VAL A 82 -0.68 8.94 4.87
C VAL A 82 -1.44 9.19 6.18
N ALA A 83 -2.40 8.32 6.53
CA ALA A 83 -3.13 8.43 7.79
C ALA A 83 -2.19 8.33 9.00
N VAL A 84 -1.27 7.35 8.99
CA VAL A 84 -0.26 7.18 10.04
C VAL A 84 0.72 8.35 10.12
N LEU A 85 1.06 9.01 9.00
CA LEU A 85 1.96 10.16 8.99
C LEU A 85 1.28 11.46 9.47
N GLN A 86 -0.03 11.59 9.28
CA GLN A 86 -0.79 12.75 9.74
C GLN A 86 -1.11 12.69 11.24
N GLU A 87 -1.19 11.49 11.82
CA GLU A 87 -1.46 11.28 13.25
C GLU A 87 -0.39 11.89 14.20
N PRO A 88 0.93 11.72 14.01
CA PRO A 88 1.95 12.36 14.85
C PRO A 88 2.01 13.88 14.68
N ALA A 89 1.51 14.44 13.55
CA ALA A 89 1.40 15.89 13.38
C ALA A 89 0.24 16.50 14.20
N LEU A 90 -0.68 15.68 14.71
CA LEU A 90 -1.82 16.08 15.54
C LEU A 90 -1.57 15.97 17.04
N LEU A 91 -0.37 15.59 17.50
CA LEU A 91 0.04 15.80 18.89
C LEU A 91 0.72 17.17 19.02
N PRO A 92 -0.01 18.23 19.43
CA PRO A 92 0.63 19.51 19.72
C PRO A 92 1.63 19.34 20.87
N ALA A 93 2.72 20.07 20.74
CA ALA A 93 3.75 20.26 21.75
C ALA A 93 3.16 20.26 23.18
N ALA A 94 3.64 19.31 24.01
CA ALA A 94 3.44 19.40 25.45
C ALA A 94 4.06 20.71 25.95
N PRO A 95 3.34 21.52 26.74
CA PRO A 95 3.83 22.79 27.23
C PRO A 95 5.01 22.59 28.19
N ARG A 96 6.08 23.36 28.00
CA ARG A 96 7.05 23.70 29.05
C ARG A 96 6.84 25.16 29.42
#